data_AF-A0A1J4KMQ6-F1
#
_entry.id   AF-A0A1J4KMQ6-F1
#
_cell.length_a   1.000
_cell.length_b   1.000
_cell.length_c   1.000
_cell.angle_alpha   90.00
_cell.angle_beta   90.00
_cell.angle_gamma   90.00
#
_symmetry.space_group_name_H-M   'P 1'
#
loop_
_entity.id
_entity.type
_entity.pdbx_description
1 polymer ?
#
loop_
_entity_poly.entity_id
_entity_poly.type
_entity_poly.pdbx_seq_one_letter_code
_entity_poly.pdbx_strand_id
1 'polypeptide(L)'
;MLNSTLLYKLTLTSFISNSPLLSLATSSSRTNHYFKSLQLSHFSNTAFYLTNLQSATFKDSQFSSFLNSPIVVNGNCTELHDIDLPFHLDFQGTCMNILNTIFRNVHGEEGGALSYISNTIDMTIDRSQFLNCNALQGGALYIKDTNSIPLSTNKIIVTYCHFENCFTDNPNTSYGGAIYCRAHTANFRNNNFTNVYITKDGYGGAIYAEVAEITNKLFFASFNTCSVKGNTSFGGAVYINLTTAGLVNMSYMSFSNCYAVNGSCVYLTKVANLEVNHVQFSSINGEYISISDSANATCHFGTLVFHTFYTTAAQNFFQSDQPSITYISSIADKGMLYMQTSTTLLFNPNFMYSQYFVLNGSIYPGYPVPIPPNASIDLDDYLISVMTPPPSQTATPAATALPTRTPVATPRATASRTPAQTPVATPSPSVSPNITAAATLAATPVATKAPLGTIPIVFITIACVIVTIGIVVAIILLCKRGGGCNFQFRRNPLETVTVNSATKTYF
;
A
#
# COMPACT_ATOMS: atom_id res chain seq x y z
N MET A 1 -22.69 4.02 28.90
CA MET A 1 -21.39 4.24 28.23
C MET A 1 -21.66 4.27 26.75
N LEU A 2 -21.18 5.30 26.03
CA LEU A 2 -21.30 5.35 24.58
C LEU A 2 -20.21 4.45 23.99
N ASN A 3 -20.57 3.22 23.61
CA ASN A 3 -19.61 2.23 23.07
C ASN A 3 -19.17 2.56 21.62
N SER A 4 -19.70 3.63 21.04
CA SER A 4 -19.35 4.10 19.71
C SER A 4 -19.20 5.61 19.69
N THR A 5 -18.23 6.08 18.91
CA THR A 5 -18.08 7.50 18.58
C THR A 5 -18.37 7.68 17.10
N LEU A 6 -19.41 8.45 16.79
CA LEU A 6 -19.73 8.90 15.44
C LEU A 6 -19.35 10.36 15.32
N LEU A 7 -18.41 10.68 14.43
CA LEU A 7 -18.09 12.04 14.05
C LEU A 7 -18.41 12.22 12.57
N TYR A 8 -19.34 13.13 12.28
CA TYR A 8 -19.88 13.35 10.95
C TYR A 8 -19.74 14.82 10.55
N LYS A 9 -19.16 15.09 9.38
CA LYS A 9 -19.04 16.43 8.76
C LYS A 9 -18.29 17.49 9.59
N LEU A 10 -17.18 17.12 10.24
CA LEU A 10 -16.28 18.11 10.83
C LEU A 10 -15.36 18.72 9.78
N THR A 11 -15.32 20.05 9.70
CA THR A 11 -14.37 20.80 8.85
C THR A 11 -13.49 21.68 9.74
N LEU A 12 -12.16 21.49 9.67
CA LEU A 12 -11.18 22.31 10.38
C LEU A 12 -10.08 22.74 9.40
N THR A 13 -9.85 24.04 9.29
CA THR A 13 -8.96 24.64 8.28
C THR A 13 -7.56 24.95 8.78
N SER A 14 -7.36 25.02 10.10
CA SER A 14 -6.04 25.20 10.71
C SER A 14 -6.06 24.71 12.15
N PHE A 15 -5.01 24.01 12.56
CA PHE A 15 -4.81 23.62 13.96
C PHE A 15 -3.31 23.59 14.25
N ILE A 16 -2.87 24.48 15.15
CA ILE A 16 -1.45 24.78 15.41
C ILE A 16 -0.99 24.15 16.73
N SER A 17 -1.83 23.34 17.38
CA SER A 17 -1.43 22.68 18.61
C SER A 17 -0.37 21.61 18.34
N ASN A 18 0.55 21.44 19.28
CA ASN A 18 1.50 20.33 19.28
C ASN A 18 0.86 19.00 19.71
N SER A 19 -0.38 19.01 20.22
CA SER A 19 -1.10 17.80 20.61
C SER A 19 -2.01 17.32 19.50
N PRO A 20 -2.35 16.02 19.43
CA PRO A 20 -3.33 15.54 18.47
C PRO A 20 -4.72 16.13 18.73
N LEU A 21 -5.52 16.29 17.66
CA LEU A 21 -6.90 16.76 17.77
C LEU A 21 -7.75 15.77 18.59
N LEU A 22 -7.57 14.48 18.31
CA LEU A 22 -8.22 13.39 19.02
C LEU A 22 -7.16 12.36 19.41
N SER A 23 -6.95 12.23 20.71
CA SER A 23 -6.19 11.12 21.30
C SER A 23 -7.18 10.13 21.88
N LEU A 24 -7.34 8.97 21.23
CA LEU A 24 -8.27 7.92 21.67
C LEU A 24 -7.45 6.78 22.28
N ALA A 25 -7.56 6.64 23.59
CA ALA A 25 -6.98 5.55 24.35
C ALA A 25 -8.09 4.79 25.08
N THR A 26 -8.29 3.52 24.72
CA THR A 26 -9.25 2.66 25.40
C THR A 26 -8.50 1.88 26.48
N SER A 27 -8.80 2.15 27.75
CA SER A 27 -8.21 1.40 28.87
C SER A 27 -9.08 0.23 29.33
N SER A 28 -10.30 0.06 28.80
CA SER A 28 -11.17 -1.07 29.18
C SER A 28 -12.41 -1.29 28.28
N SER A 29 -12.93 -0.26 27.61
CA SER A 29 -14.10 -0.39 26.75
C SER A 29 -13.71 -0.55 25.29
N ARG A 30 -14.11 -1.69 24.70
CA ARG A 30 -14.11 -1.96 23.26
C ARG A 30 -14.99 -0.92 22.54
N THR A 31 -14.38 0.07 21.88
CA THR A 31 -15.10 1.12 21.16
C THR A 31 -14.82 1.09 19.67
N ASN A 32 -15.91 1.20 18.90
CA ASN A 32 -15.86 1.37 17.45
C ASN A 32 -15.92 2.86 17.12
N HIS A 33 -14.99 3.34 16.30
CA HIS A 33 -14.93 4.74 15.88
C HIS A 33 -15.27 4.87 14.40
N TYR A 34 -16.24 5.73 14.09
CA TYR A 34 -16.67 5.99 12.71
C TYR A 34 -16.58 7.47 12.39
N PHE A 35 -15.67 7.79 11.47
CA PHE A 35 -15.37 9.13 11.00
C PHE A 35 -15.80 9.23 9.54
N LYS A 36 -16.76 10.12 9.24
CA LYS A 36 -17.27 10.28 7.89
C LYS A 36 -17.34 11.73 7.46
N SER A 37 -16.94 11.98 6.21
CA SER A 37 -16.96 13.32 5.60
C SER A 37 -16.17 14.36 6.40
N LEU A 38 -15.02 13.96 6.95
CA LEU A 38 -14.11 14.89 7.61
C LEU A 38 -13.33 15.70 6.56
N GLN A 39 -13.08 16.97 6.83
CA GLN A 39 -12.21 17.81 6.02
C GLN A 39 -11.24 18.54 6.93
N LEU A 40 -10.02 18.00 7.07
CA LEU A 40 -8.99 18.57 7.93
C LEU A 40 -7.85 19.10 7.06
N SER A 41 -7.41 20.34 7.31
CA SER A 41 -6.30 20.93 6.59
C SER A 41 -5.41 21.84 7.44
N HIS A 42 -4.15 21.99 7.02
CA HIS A 42 -3.14 22.87 7.65
C HIS A 42 -2.93 22.56 9.14
N PHE A 43 -2.58 21.31 9.42
CA PHE A 43 -2.26 20.85 10.76
C PHE A 43 -0.74 20.80 10.92
N SER A 44 -0.25 21.37 12.02
CA SER A 44 1.17 21.28 12.38
C SER A 44 1.56 19.91 12.93
N ASN A 45 0.58 19.06 13.29
CA ASN A 45 0.83 17.74 13.85
C ASN A 45 -0.29 16.74 13.49
N THR A 46 -0.22 15.52 14.02
CA THR A 46 -1.20 14.44 13.86
C THR A 46 -2.62 14.85 14.26
N ALA A 47 -3.63 14.48 13.48
CA ALA A 47 -5.03 14.71 13.88
C ALA A 47 -5.56 13.59 14.79
N PHE A 48 -5.32 12.33 14.42
CA PHE A 48 -5.82 11.16 15.14
C PHE A 48 -4.65 10.35 15.68
N TYR A 49 -4.55 10.29 17.01
CA TYR A 49 -3.65 9.38 17.70
C TYR A 49 -4.48 8.28 18.37
N LEU A 50 -4.43 7.08 17.81
CA LEU A 50 -5.30 5.96 18.17
C LEU A 50 -4.48 4.86 18.84
N THR A 51 -4.93 4.38 19.99
CA THR A 51 -4.28 3.28 20.72
C THR A 51 -5.31 2.25 21.16
N ASN A 52 -4.94 0.96 21.16
CA ASN A 52 -5.81 -0.17 21.55
C ASN A 52 -7.17 -0.18 20.83
N LEU A 53 -7.14 -0.05 19.50
CA LEU A 53 -8.35 0.03 18.69
C LEU A 53 -9.11 -1.29 18.68
N GLN A 54 -10.43 -1.25 18.81
CA GLN A 54 -11.25 -2.37 18.35
C GLN A 54 -11.53 -2.24 16.86
N SER A 55 -12.11 -1.09 16.46
CA SER A 55 -12.21 -0.71 15.05
C SER A 55 -12.22 0.80 14.87
N ALA A 56 -11.63 1.28 13.77
CA ALA A 56 -11.73 2.65 13.32
C ALA A 56 -12.01 2.69 11.81
N THR A 57 -13.01 3.46 11.40
CA THR A 57 -13.35 3.64 9.99
C THR A 57 -13.31 5.11 9.63
N PHE A 58 -12.52 5.46 8.61
CA PHE A 58 -12.48 6.76 7.96
C PHE A 58 -13.10 6.62 6.58
N LYS A 59 -14.20 7.33 6.33
CA LYS A 59 -14.95 7.23 5.07
C LYS A 59 -15.22 8.59 4.46
N ASP A 60 -15.13 8.70 3.13
CA ASP A 60 -15.50 9.90 2.37
C ASP A 60 -14.80 11.17 2.91
N SER A 61 -13.57 11.05 3.41
CA SER A 61 -12.87 12.10 4.16
C SER A 61 -11.68 12.67 3.41
N GLN A 62 -11.20 13.84 3.84
CA GLN A 62 -10.07 14.54 3.23
C GLN A 62 -9.12 15.08 4.29
N PHE A 63 -7.83 14.81 4.10
CA PHE A 63 -6.72 15.28 4.93
C PHE A 63 -5.71 15.98 4.04
N SER A 64 -5.38 17.24 4.34
CA SER A 64 -4.45 18.00 3.49
C SER A 64 -3.50 18.93 4.22
N SER A 65 -2.29 19.11 3.69
CA SER A 65 -1.30 20.04 4.22
C SER A 65 -0.97 19.77 5.69
N PHE A 66 -0.56 18.53 5.99
CA PHE A 66 -0.13 18.15 7.34
C PHE A 66 1.39 18.12 7.43
N LEU A 67 1.95 18.67 8.51
CA LEU A 67 3.39 18.56 8.80
C LEU A 67 3.79 17.22 9.43
N ASN A 68 2.82 16.44 9.94
CA ASN A 68 3.01 15.09 10.45
C ASN A 68 1.82 14.19 10.06
N SER A 69 1.96 12.88 10.14
CA SER A 69 0.95 11.92 9.68
C SER A 69 -0.43 12.23 10.29
N PRO A 70 -1.49 12.44 9.48
CA PRO A 70 -2.80 12.80 9.99
C PRO A 70 -3.42 11.70 10.86
N ILE A 71 -3.09 10.43 10.58
CA ILE A 71 -3.55 9.27 11.34
C ILE A 71 -2.33 8.49 11.82
N VAL A 72 -2.23 8.32 13.14
CA VAL A 72 -1.24 7.48 13.79
C VAL A 72 -1.96 6.47 14.66
N VAL A 73 -1.67 5.19 14.44
CA VAL A 73 -2.15 4.07 15.24
C VAL A 73 -0.96 3.42 15.92
N ASN A 74 -1.01 3.36 17.24
CA ASN A 74 -0.01 2.71 18.06
C ASN A 74 -0.69 1.83 19.09
N GLY A 75 -0.76 0.53 18.81
CA GLY A 75 -1.30 -0.45 19.76
C GLY A 75 -2.14 -1.52 19.08
N ASN A 76 -2.55 -2.48 19.90
CA ASN A 76 -3.08 -3.74 19.42
C ASN A 76 -4.53 -3.57 18.97
N CYS A 77 -4.88 -4.26 17.90
CA CYS A 77 -6.25 -4.55 17.59
C CYS A 77 -6.72 -5.82 18.30
N THR A 78 -7.86 -5.76 18.98
CA THR A 78 -8.54 -6.97 19.47
C THR A 78 -9.48 -7.47 18.40
N GLU A 79 -9.34 -8.73 17.98
CA GLU A 79 -10.22 -9.37 16.98
C GLU A 79 -11.69 -9.03 17.22
N LEU A 80 -12.36 -8.59 16.15
CA LEU A 80 -13.80 -8.43 16.12
C LEU A 80 -14.42 -9.82 16.06
N HIS A 81 -14.99 -10.30 17.16
CA HIS A 81 -16.07 -11.29 17.05
C HIS A 81 -17.26 -10.61 16.40
N ASP A 82 -17.86 -11.23 15.37
CA ASP A 82 -19.04 -10.75 14.63
C ASP A 82 -20.01 -10.04 15.57
N ILE A 83 -20.02 -8.70 15.48
CA ILE A 83 -20.99 -7.90 16.22
C ILE A 83 -22.13 -7.65 15.24
N ASP A 84 -23.24 -8.36 15.43
CA ASP A 84 -24.53 -8.04 14.81
C ASP A 84 -24.98 -6.65 15.27
N LEU A 85 -24.53 -5.60 14.57
CA LEU A 85 -25.02 -4.25 14.77
C LEU A 85 -26.33 -4.08 13.98
N PRO A 86 -27.38 -3.50 14.58
CA PRO A 86 -28.71 -3.35 13.95
C PRO A 86 -28.75 -2.34 12.79
N PHE A 87 -27.60 -1.82 12.38
CA PHE A 87 -27.45 -1.00 11.18
C PHE A 87 -26.58 -1.79 10.21
N HIS A 88 -27.10 -2.06 9.00
CA HIS A 88 -26.41 -2.66 7.84
C HIS A 88 -25.23 -1.80 7.35
N LEU A 89 -24.29 -1.49 8.23
CA LEU A 89 -22.96 -1.05 7.89
C LEU A 89 -22.14 -2.33 7.86
N ASP A 90 -21.80 -2.75 6.65
CA ASP A 90 -21.01 -3.94 6.35
C ASP A 90 -19.57 -3.74 6.86
N PHE A 91 -19.39 -3.75 8.18
CA PHE A 91 -18.09 -3.73 8.82
C PHE A 91 -17.53 -5.14 8.75
N GLN A 92 -16.87 -5.47 7.64
CA GLN A 92 -16.15 -6.72 7.55
C GLN A 92 -14.95 -6.66 8.50
N GLY A 93 -15.12 -7.17 9.73
CA GLY A 93 -14.11 -7.73 10.66
C GLY A 93 -12.82 -6.97 10.96
N THR A 94 -12.58 -5.82 10.34
CA THR A 94 -11.28 -5.17 10.22
C THR A 94 -11.08 -4.10 11.27
N CYS A 95 -9.87 -4.05 11.80
CA CYS A 95 -9.45 -3.09 12.81
C CYS A 95 -9.40 -1.66 12.28
N MET A 96 -9.02 -1.50 11.01
CA MET A 96 -8.94 -0.19 10.39
C MET A 96 -9.47 -0.22 8.96
N ASN A 97 -10.39 0.69 8.67
CA ASN A 97 -10.93 0.92 7.34
C ASN A 97 -10.68 2.35 6.89
N ILE A 98 -10.10 2.53 5.71
CA ILE A 98 -9.95 3.83 5.05
C ILE A 98 -10.60 3.72 3.68
N LEU A 99 -11.77 4.32 3.52
CA LEU A 99 -12.63 4.12 2.37
C LEU A 99 -12.90 5.45 1.67
N ASN A 100 -12.67 5.53 0.36
CA ASN A 100 -12.97 6.73 -0.41
C ASN A 100 -12.41 8.02 0.22
N THR A 101 -11.15 7.97 0.68
CA THR A 101 -10.53 9.05 1.43
C THR A 101 -9.36 9.64 0.64
N ILE A 102 -9.16 10.95 0.74
CA ILE A 102 -8.08 11.68 0.03
C ILE A 102 -7.08 12.22 1.04
N PHE A 103 -5.81 11.89 0.84
CA PHE A 103 -4.67 12.45 1.54
C PHE A 103 -3.84 13.27 0.55
N ARG A 104 -3.56 14.54 0.87
CA ARG A 104 -2.86 15.45 -0.05
C ARG A 104 -1.83 16.31 0.66
N ASN A 105 -0.59 16.35 0.15
CA ASN A 105 0.50 17.16 0.74
C ASN A 105 0.65 16.87 2.24
N VAL A 106 0.77 15.59 2.58
CA VAL A 106 0.93 15.13 3.96
C VAL A 106 2.32 14.57 4.15
N HIS A 107 2.94 14.94 5.26
CA HIS A 107 4.33 14.65 5.58
C HIS A 107 4.37 13.85 6.88
N GLY A 108 5.35 12.95 7.06
CA GLY A 108 5.50 12.21 8.31
C GLY A 108 6.89 11.60 8.44
N GLU A 109 7.24 11.05 9.60
CA GLU A 109 8.48 10.28 9.75
C GLU A 109 8.28 8.85 9.21
N GLU A 110 7.18 8.21 9.60
CA GLU A 110 6.80 6.85 9.26
C GLU A 110 5.40 6.86 8.66
N GLY A 111 5.28 6.98 7.34
CA GLY A 111 3.98 7.10 6.66
C GLY A 111 3.47 8.53 6.58
N GLY A 112 3.49 9.17 5.41
CA GLY A 112 3.03 10.56 5.29
C GLY A 112 1.53 10.73 5.60
N ALA A 113 0.71 9.75 5.21
CA ALA A 113 -0.74 9.74 5.44
C ALA A 113 -1.14 8.90 6.66
N LEU A 114 -0.54 7.72 6.82
CA LEU A 114 -0.88 6.78 7.87
C LEU A 114 0.38 6.10 8.41
N SER A 115 0.54 6.18 9.74
CA SER A 115 1.46 5.36 10.51
C SER A 115 0.66 4.34 11.31
N TYR A 116 0.84 3.04 11.05
CA TYR A 116 0.14 1.96 11.75
C TYR A 116 1.14 0.96 12.32
N ILE A 117 1.30 0.97 13.63
CA ILE A 117 2.26 0.13 14.35
C ILE A 117 1.49 -0.68 15.40
N SER A 118 1.46 -2.00 15.21
CA SER A 118 0.67 -2.91 16.04
C SER A 118 1.26 -4.32 15.97
N ASN A 119 0.97 -5.16 16.96
CA ASN A 119 1.23 -6.60 16.87
C ASN A 119 0.08 -7.37 16.17
N THR A 120 -1.08 -6.75 15.99
CA THR A 120 -2.22 -7.30 15.27
C THR A 120 -2.70 -6.30 14.22
N ILE A 121 -2.72 -6.73 12.96
CA ILE A 121 -3.01 -5.87 11.82
C ILE A 121 -4.14 -6.52 11.04
N ASP A 122 -5.31 -5.88 11.03
CA ASP A 122 -6.34 -6.20 10.04
C ASP A 122 -6.85 -4.90 9.45
N MET A 123 -6.41 -4.58 8.24
CA MET A 123 -6.62 -3.27 7.63
C MET A 123 -7.12 -3.39 6.20
N THR A 124 -8.12 -2.57 5.88
CA THR A 124 -8.57 -2.34 4.50
C THR A 124 -8.47 -0.86 4.14
N ILE A 125 -7.78 -0.57 3.05
CA ILE A 125 -7.74 0.75 2.40
C ILE A 125 -8.29 0.57 0.99
N ASP A 126 -9.37 1.26 0.67
CA ASP A 126 -10.07 1.04 -0.60
C ASP A 126 -10.54 2.35 -1.22
N ARG A 127 -10.42 2.45 -2.56
CA ARG A 127 -10.84 3.61 -3.37
C ARG A 127 -10.29 4.95 -2.88
N SER A 128 -9.08 4.96 -2.31
CA SER A 128 -8.48 6.15 -1.68
C SER A 128 -7.37 6.76 -2.53
N GLN A 129 -7.08 8.04 -2.31
CA GLN A 129 -6.06 8.78 -3.06
C GLN A 129 -4.97 9.32 -2.13
N PHE A 130 -3.71 9.16 -2.53
CA PHE A 130 -2.53 9.61 -1.82
C PHE A 130 -1.71 10.48 -2.77
N LEU A 131 -1.74 11.79 -2.56
CA LEU A 131 -1.22 12.78 -3.49
C LEU A 131 -0.12 13.60 -2.81
N ASN A 132 1.09 13.56 -3.35
CA ASN A 132 2.25 14.28 -2.80
C ASN A 132 2.50 13.94 -1.32
N CYS A 133 2.40 12.67 -0.95
CA CYS A 133 2.72 12.21 0.41
C CYS A 133 4.21 11.87 0.51
N ASN A 134 4.89 12.27 1.57
CA ASN A 134 6.26 11.79 1.81
C ASN A 134 6.55 11.49 3.27
N ALA A 135 7.52 10.61 3.47
CA ALA A 135 8.04 10.26 4.78
C ALA A 135 9.49 9.77 4.70
N LEU A 136 10.08 9.39 5.83
CA LEU A 136 11.38 8.69 5.82
C LEU A 136 11.20 7.22 5.43
N GLN A 137 10.03 6.63 5.70
CA GLN A 137 9.67 5.26 5.32
C GLN A 137 8.20 5.21 4.92
N GLY A 138 7.87 4.48 3.84
CA GLY A 138 6.50 4.35 3.35
C GLY A 138 5.88 5.70 3.02
N GLY A 139 6.27 6.36 1.93
CA GLY A 139 5.98 7.78 1.69
C GLY A 139 4.53 8.22 1.95
N ALA A 140 3.55 7.36 1.65
CA ALA A 140 2.16 7.53 2.07
C ALA A 140 1.78 6.65 3.28
N LEU A 141 2.07 5.35 3.22
CA LEU A 141 1.62 4.35 4.18
C LEU A 141 2.81 3.64 4.82
N TYR A 142 2.84 3.64 6.15
CA TYR A 142 3.78 2.82 6.93
C TYR A 142 3.00 1.90 7.85
N ILE A 143 3.04 0.60 7.56
CA ILE A 143 2.30 -0.42 8.30
C ILE A 143 3.29 -1.45 8.81
N LYS A 144 3.41 -1.60 10.13
CA LYS A 144 4.45 -2.43 10.74
C LYS A 144 3.89 -3.34 11.81
N ASP A 145 4.00 -4.64 11.56
CA ASP A 145 3.90 -5.65 12.60
C ASP A 145 5.10 -5.56 13.54
N THR A 146 4.84 -5.40 14.83
CA THR A 146 5.88 -5.33 15.86
C THR A 146 6.41 -6.70 16.28
N ASN A 147 5.73 -7.80 15.91
CA ASN A 147 6.21 -9.14 16.21
C ASN A 147 7.44 -9.48 15.36
N SER A 148 8.34 -10.29 15.92
CA SER A 148 9.53 -10.77 15.21
C SER A 148 9.16 -11.63 14.00
N ILE A 149 8.08 -12.41 14.11
CA ILE A 149 7.48 -13.19 13.02
C ILE A 149 6.03 -12.70 12.89
N PRO A 150 5.59 -12.28 11.70
CA PRO A 150 4.22 -11.81 11.55
C PRO A 150 3.19 -12.87 11.91
N LEU A 151 2.23 -12.51 12.77
CA LEU A 151 1.15 -13.43 13.18
C LEU A 151 0.28 -13.78 11.98
N SER A 152 -0.16 -15.04 11.87
CA SER A 152 -0.94 -15.52 10.71
C SER A 152 -2.24 -14.75 10.44
N THR A 153 -2.77 -14.09 11.46
CA THR A 153 -3.97 -13.25 11.37
C THR A 153 -3.71 -11.87 10.76
N ASN A 154 -2.44 -11.46 10.61
CA ASN A 154 -2.10 -10.12 10.18
C ASN A 154 -2.28 -9.94 8.67
N LYS A 155 -3.26 -9.12 8.28
CA LYS A 155 -3.73 -8.94 6.92
C LYS A 155 -3.82 -7.47 6.55
N ILE A 156 -3.29 -7.14 5.38
CA ILE A 156 -3.39 -5.82 4.77
C ILE A 156 -4.06 -5.95 3.41
N ILE A 157 -5.09 -5.13 3.17
CA ILE A 157 -5.76 -5.02 1.88
C ILE A 157 -5.72 -3.56 1.44
N VAL A 158 -5.04 -3.26 0.33
CA VAL A 158 -5.02 -1.93 -0.30
C VAL A 158 -5.49 -2.09 -1.74
N THR A 159 -6.65 -1.53 -2.08
CA THR A 159 -7.28 -1.79 -3.39
C THR A 159 -7.89 -0.55 -4.01
N TYR A 160 -7.88 -0.48 -5.35
CA TYR A 160 -8.47 0.64 -6.09
C TYR A 160 -7.95 2.01 -5.65
N CYS A 161 -6.72 2.06 -5.14
CA CYS A 161 -6.10 3.29 -4.66
C CYS A 161 -5.21 3.91 -5.74
N HIS A 162 -5.06 5.24 -5.65
CA HIS A 162 -4.18 6.01 -6.51
C HIS A 162 -3.10 6.69 -5.68
N PHE A 163 -1.84 6.40 -5.99
CA PHE A 163 -0.66 6.98 -5.36
C PHE A 163 0.07 7.83 -6.39
N GLU A 164 0.19 9.12 -6.14
CA GLU A 164 0.80 10.07 -7.06
C GLU A 164 1.82 10.95 -6.36
N ASN A 165 3.01 11.06 -6.95
CA ASN A 165 4.12 11.88 -6.42
C ASN A 165 4.44 11.55 -4.95
N CYS A 166 4.27 10.29 -4.55
CA CYS A 166 4.62 9.83 -3.22
C CYS A 166 6.11 9.47 -3.19
N PHE A 167 6.82 9.86 -2.14
CA PHE A 167 8.24 9.53 -2.07
C PHE A 167 8.77 9.35 -0.65
N THR A 168 9.94 8.72 -0.55
CA THR A 168 10.73 8.72 0.68
C THR A 168 12.06 9.43 0.47
N ASP A 169 12.48 10.15 1.51
CA ASP A 169 13.73 10.92 1.53
C ASP A 169 14.56 10.62 2.79
N ASN A 170 14.72 9.33 3.10
CA ASN A 170 15.64 8.94 4.17
C ASN A 170 17.08 9.22 3.73
N PRO A 171 17.90 9.89 4.56
CA PRO A 171 19.30 10.10 4.22
C PRO A 171 20.11 8.81 4.09
N ASN A 172 19.63 7.73 4.71
CA ASN A 172 20.21 6.39 4.67
C ASN A 172 19.44 5.52 3.65
N THR A 173 18.97 4.35 4.10
CA THR A 173 18.16 3.41 3.33
C THR A 173 16.68 3.69 3.55
N SER A 174 15.91 3.79 2.47
CA SER A 174 14.44 3.85 2.53
C SER A 174 13.78 2.57 2.02
N TYR A 175 12.54 2.38 2.43
CA TYR A 175 11.71 1.23 2.10
C TYR A 175 10.32 1.75 1.69
N GLY A 176 9.90 1.45 0.46
CA GLY A 176 8.58 1.80 -0.04
C GLY A 176 8.40 3.29 -0.30
N GLY A 177 8.57 3.75 -1.54
CA GLY A 177 8.33 5.17 -1.88
C GLY A 177 6.89 5.63 -1.65
N ALA A 178 5.90 4.72 -1.72
CA ALA A 178 4.53 4.97 -1.28
C ALA A 178 4.14 4.10 -0.09
N ILE A 179 4.42 2.80 -0.14
CA ILE A 179 3.92 1.83 0.84
C ILE A 179 5.10 1.05 1.42
N TYR A 180 5.26 1.14 2.74
CA TYR A 180 6.00 0.19 3.54
C TYR A 180 5.01 -0.72 4.27
N CYS A 181 5.13 -2.03 4.10
CA CYS A 181 4.37 -2.97 4.90
C CYS A 181 5.19 -4.14 5.44
N ARG A 182 4.93 -4.50 6.69
CA ARG A 182 5.32 -5.77 7.30
C ARG A 182 4.10 -6.41 7.96
N ALA A 183 3.67 -7.56 7.46
CA ALA A 183 2.49 -8.29 7.93
C ALA A 183 2.60 -9.78 7.55
N HIS A 184 1.60 -10.61 7.86
CA HIS A 184 1.61 -11.99 7.38
C HIS A 184 1.13 -12.11 5.94
N THR A 185 0.01 -11.44 5.62
CA THR A 185 -0.52 -11.37 4.26
C THR A 185 -0.72 -9.93 3.80
N ALA A 186 -0.48 -9.66 2.52
CA ALA A 186 -0.78 -8.38 1.91
C ALA A 186 -1.47 -8.53 0.54
N ASN A 187 -2.29 -7.54 0.19
CA ASN A 187 -2.99 -7.43 -1.08
C ASN A 187 -2.91 -6.01 -1.62
N PHE A 188 -2.41 -5.88 -2.84
CA PHE A 188 -2.23 -4.59 -3.54
C PHE A 188 -2.93 -4.56 -4.90
N ARG A 189 -4.07 -5.26 -5.05
CA ARG A 189 -4.78 -5.31 -6.34
C ARG A 189 -5.35 -3.96 -6.81
N ASN A 190 -5.42 -3.76 -8.12
CA ASN A 190 -6.10 -2.62 -8.76
C ASN A 190 -5.59 -1.23 -8.31
N ASN A 191 -4.31 -1.11 -7.94
CA ASN A 191 -3.75 0.17 -7.55
C ASN A 191 -2.98 0.82 -8.70
N ASN A 192 -2.98 2.16 -8.73
CA ASN A 192 -2.17 2.93 -9.66
C ASN A 192 -1.09 3.70 -8.90
N PHE A 193 0.15 3.57 -9.35
CA PHE A 193 1.32 4.26 -8.80
C PHE A 193 1.93 5.10 -9.91
N THR A 194 1.94 6.42 -9.74
CA THR A 194 2.48 7.37 -10.73
C THR A 194 3.50 8.29 -10.07
N ASN A 195 4.71 8.33 -10.64
CA ASN A 195 5.83 9.13 -10.16
C ASN A 195 6.13 8.89 -8.67
N VAL A 196 6.21 7.62 -8.28
CA VAL A 196 6.48 7.22 -6.90
C VAL A 196 7.94 6.80 -6.77
N TYR A 197 8.70 7.34 -5.82
CA TYR A 197 10.13 7.06 -5.79
C TYR A 197 10.80 7.11 -4.42
N ILE A 198 11.98 6.52 -4.35
CA ILE A 198 12.94 6.69 -3.25
C ILE A 198 14.07 7.59 -3.76
N THR A 199 14.39 8.66 -3.04
CA THR A 199 15.40 9.66 -3.46
C THR A 199 16.84 9.12 -3.42
N LYS A 200 17.10 8.10 -2.60
CA LYS A 200 18.43 7.50 -2.37
C LYS A 200 18.39 5.97 -2.48
N ASP A 201 19.28 5.31 -1.75
CA ASP A 201 19.33 3.86 -1.62
C ASP A 201 18.08 3.31 -0.94
N GLY A 202 17.65 2.12 -1.35
CA GLY A 202 16.43 1.57 -0.82
C GLY A 202 15.84 0.41 -1.59
N TYR A 203 14.63 0.07 -1.16
CA TYR A 203 13.92 -1.12 -1.58
C TYR A 203 12.48 -0.77 -1.89
N GLY A 204 12.02 -1.10 -3.10
CA GLY A 204 10.62 -0.94 -3.50
C GLY A 204 10.28 0.52 -3.78
N GLY A 205 10.57 1.00 -4.98
CA GLY A 205 10.37 2.41 -5.34
C GLY A 205 8.92 2.88 -5.16
N ALA A 206 7.94 1.98 -5.28
CA ALA A 206 6.57 2.20 -4.83
C ALA A 206 6.21 1.37 -3.59
N ILE A 207 6.40 0.05 -3.64
CA ILE A 207 5.98 -0.87 -2.58
C ILE A 207 7.19 -1.64 -2.05
N TYR A 208 7.38 -1.58 -0.74
CA TYR A 208 8.18 -2.54 0.01
C TYR A 208 7.25 -3.42 0.85
N ALA A 209 7.35 -4.74 0.68
CA ALA A 209 6.57 -5.70 1.43
C ALA A 209 7.45 -6.80 2.03
N GLU A 210 7.43 -6.93 3.35
CA GLU A 210 7.97 -8.07 4.08
C GLU A 210 6.80 -8.91 4.63
N VAL A 211 6.49 -10.03 3.98
CA VAL A 211 5.28 -10.81 4.25
C VAL A 211 5.52 -12.30 4.25
N ALA A 212 4.68 -13.10 4.91
CA ALA A 212 4.77 -14.56 4.80
C ALA A 212 4.18 -15.05 3.48
N GLU A 213 3.07 -14.43 3.05
CA GLU A 213 2.33 -14.83 1.87
C GLU A 213 1.82 -13.62 1.08
N ILE A 214 1.92 -13.71 -0.26
CA ILE A 214 1.36 -12.71 -1.19
C ILE A 214 0.40 -13.33 -2.22
N THR A 215 -0.05 -14.54 -1.93
CA THR A 215 -0.70 -15.45 -2.86
C THR A 215 -2.01 -14.85 -3.42
N ASN A 216 -2.07 -14.72 -4.75
CA ASN A 216 -3.21 -14.26 -5.56
C ASN A 216 -3.62 -12.77 -5.43
N LYS A 217 -2.69 -11.86 -5.09
CA LYS A 217 -3.11 -10.54 -4.56
C LYS A 217 -2.30 -9.31 -5.02
N LEU A 218 -1.49 -9.43 -6.08
CA LEU A 218 -0.79 -8.28 -6.71
C LEU A 218 -1.38 -7.85 -8.06
N PHE A 219 -2.52 -8.41 -8.44
CA PHE A 219 -3.07 -8.28 -9.79
C PHE A 219 -3.54 -6.86 -10.15
N PHE A 220 -3.51 -6.50 -11.43
CA PHE A 220 -4.10 -5.25 -11.96
C PHE A 220 -3.46 -3.96 -11.44
N ALA A 221 -2.21 -4.02 -11.00
CA ALA A 221 -1.48 -2.83 -10.58
C ALA A 221 -0.73 -2.18 -11.75
N SER A 222 -0.76 -0.86 -11.81
CA SER A 222 -0.02 -0.05 -12.77
C SER A 222 1.07 0.74 -12.05
N PHE A 223 2.29 0.68 -12.57
CA PHE A 223 3.46 1.39 -12.06
C PHE A 223 4.05 2.23 -13.17
N ASN A 224 3.91 3.54 -13.07
CA ASN A 224 4.43 4.49 -14.04
C ASN A 224 5.45 5.41 -13.36
N THR A 225 6.68 5.42 -13.88
CA THR A 225 7.77 6.26 -13.38
C THR A 225 8.07 5.96 -11.91
N CYS A 226 8.05 4.68 -11.54
CA CYS A 226 8.39 4.23 -10.18
C CYS A 226 9.89 3.95 -10.08
N SER A 227 10.60 4.49 -9.09
CA SER A 227 12.05 4.30 -9.05
C SER A 227 12.70 4.32 -7.66
N VAL A 228 13.88 3.71 -7.58
CA VAL A 228 14.83 3.90 -6.48
C VAL A 228 16.11 4.49 -7.07
N LYS A 229 16.47 5.72 -6.68
CA LYS A 229 17.53 6.50 -7.35
C LYS A 229 18.95 6.21 -6.84
N GLY A 230 19.08 5.44 -5.77
CA GLY A 230 20.36 5.08 -5.16
C GLY A 230 21.17 4.04 -5.93
N ASN A 231 22.45 3.91 -5.57
CA ASN A 231 23.37 2.93 -6.12
C ASN A 231 23.10 1.51 -5.57
N THR A 232 22.58 1.42 -4.35
CA THR A 232 22.08 0.17 -3.76
C THR A 232 20.55 0.18 -3.81
N SER A 233 20.04 0.05 -5.02
CA SER A 233 18.61 0.09 -5.31
C SER A 233 18.07 -1.28 -5.73
N PHE A 234 16.93 -1.65 -5.16
CA PHE A 234 16.26 -2.93 -5.40
C PHE A 234 14.77 -2.72 -5.63
N GLY A 235 14.22 -3.29 -6.70
CA GLY A 235 12.79 -3.26 -6.97
C GLY A 235 12.29 -1.85 -7.28
N GLY A 236 12.55 -1.35 -8.48
CA GLY A 236 12.25 0.05 -8.85
C GLY A 236 10.77 0.40 -8.71
N ALA A 237 9.87 -0.57 -8.87
CA ALA A 237 8.47 -0.43 -8.45
C ALA A 237 8.18 -1.23 -7.18
N VAL A 238 8.49 -2.53 -7.18
CA VAL A 238 8.06 -3.46 -6.14
C VAL A 238 9.25 -4.24 -5.58
N TYR A 239 9.36 -4.28 -4.27
CA TYR A 239 10.25 -5.17 -3.54
C TYR A 239 9.44 -6.05 -2.60
N ILE A 240 9.56 -7.37 -2.74
CA ILE A 240 8.88 -8.35 -1.89
C ILE A 240 9.92 -9.27 -1.26
N ASN A 241 9.93 -9.32 0.06
CA ASN A 241 10.68 -10.27 0.84
C ASN A 241 9.73 -11.23 1.56
N LEU A 242 9.69 -12.48 1.08
CA LEU A 242 8.88 -13.49 1.73
C LEU A 242 9.58 -13.99 2.99
N THR A 243 8.90 -14.04 4.14
CA THR A 243 9.51 -14.60 5.36
C THR A 243 9.71 -16.11 5.27
N THR A 244 8.92 -16.77 4.43
CA THR A 244 8.94 -18.20 4.12
C THR A 244 8.82 -18.40 2.63
N ALA A 245 9.55 -19.38 2.08
CA ALA A 245 9.51 -19.65 0.65
C ALA A 245 8.07 -19.93 0.17
N GLY A 246 7.58 -19.13 -0.79
CA GLY A 246 6.17 -19.14 -1.17
C GLY A 246 5.90 -18.88 -2.65
N LEU A 247 4.62 -18.89 -3.01
CA LEU A 247 4.14 -18.53 -4.35
C LEU A 247 3.95 -17.02 -4.47
N VAL A 248 4.53 -16.42 -5.49
CA VAL A 248 4.27 -15.04 -5.92
C VAL A 248 3.58 -15.11 -7.27
N ASN A 249 2.40 -14.50 -7.38
CA ASN A 249 1.71 -14.36 -8.66
C ASN A 249 1.64 -12.88 -9.06
N MET A 250 2.19 -12.59 -10.23
CA MET A 250 2.21 -11.30 -10.90
C MET A 250 1.42 -11.42 -12.19
N SER A 251 0.12 -11.17 -12.14
CA SER A 251 -0.68 -11.11 -13.35
C SER A 251 -1.38 -9.78 -13.57
N TYR A 252 -1.62 -9.44 -14.84
CA TYR A 252 -2.30 -8.22 -15.22
C TYR A 252 -1.63 -6.93 -14.75
N MET A 253 -0.30 -6.92 -14.68
CA MET A 253 0.46 -5.76 -14.20
C MET A 253 1.04 -4.95 -15.38
N SER A 254 1.22 -3.66 -15.18
CA SER A 254 1.95 -2.82 -16.15
C SER A 254 3.04 -2.00 -15.46
N PHE A 255 4.22 -1.99 -16.08
CA PHE A 255 5.38 -1.24 -15.63
C PHE A 255 5.85 -0.33 -16.75
N SER A 256 5.98 0.96 -16.47
CA SER A 256 6.43 1.96 -17.43
C SER A 256 7.47 2.86 -16.78
N ASN A 257 8.60 3.10 -17.44
CA ASN A 257 9.67 3.97 -16.95
C ASN A 257 10.12 3.65 -15.51
N CYS A 258 10.09 2.38 -15.11
CA CYS A 258 10.52 1.97 -13.78
C CYS A 258 12.04 1.75 -13.74
N TYR A 259 12.67 2.07 -12.59
CA TYR A 259 14.14 2.02 -12.48
C TYR A 259 14.65 1.66 -11.07
N ALA A 260 15.60 0.73 -11.05
CA ALA A 260 16.48 0.37 -9.94
C ALA A 260 17.68 -0.42 -10.51
N VAL A 261 18.80 -0.41 -9.79
CA VAL A 261 20.02 -1.15 -10.17
C VAL A 261 19.74 -2.65 -10.23
N ASN A 262 19.00 -3.19 -9.28
CA ASN A 262 18.62 -4.60 -9.22
C ASN A 262 17.09 -4.72 -9.31
N GLY A 263 16.58 -5.27 -10.41
CA GLY A 263 15.13 -5.38 -10.64
C GLY A 263 14.46 -4.01 -10.78
N SER A 264 14.64 -3.36 -11.92
CA SER A 264 14.02 -2.09 -12.31
C SER A 264 12.51 -2.07 -12.14
N CYS A 265 11.81 -3.18 -12.33
CA CYS A 265 10.39 -3.28 -11.98
C CYS A 265 10.22 -3.98 -10.65
N VAL A 266 10.65 -5.23 -10.55
CA VAL A 266 10.35 -6.09 -9.39
C VAL A 266 11.62 -6.75 -8.88
N TYR A 267 11.75 -6.78 -7.56
CA TYR A 267 12.76 -7.58 -6.87
C TYR A 267 12.08 -8.49 -5.84
N LEU A 268 12.38 -9.78 -5.90
CA LEU A 268 11.75 -10.80 -5.06
C LEU A 268 12.81 -11.58 -4.28
N THR A 269 12.53 -11.91 -3.02
CA THR A 269 13.38 -12.83 -2.25
C THR A 269 12.57 -13.98 -1.67
N LYS A 270 13.20 -15.16 -1.56
CA LYS A 270 12.61 -16.39 -1.00
C LYS A 270 11.33 -16.79 -1.73
N VAL A 271 11.39 -16.89 -3.04
CA VAL A 271 10.28 -17.34 -3.88
C VAL A 271 10.46 -18.83 -4.19
N ALA A 272 9.46 -19.64 -3.88
CA ALA A 272 9.42 -21.04 -4.31
C ALA A 272 8.82 -21.17 -5.71
N ASN A 273 7.75 -20.42 -5.98
CA ASN A 273 7.07 -20.42 -7.27
C ASN A 273 6.78 -18.97 -7.69
N LEU A 274 7.14 -18.61 -8.91
CA LEU A 274 6.80 -17.32 -9.51
C LEU A 274 5.90 -17.56 -10.70
N GLU A 275 4.70 -16.99 -10.70
CA GLU A 275 3.81 -16.97 -11.86
C GLU A 275 3.73 -15.55 -12.41
N VAL A 276 4.03 -15.37 -13.70
CA VAL A 276 3.96 -14.07 -14.37
C VAL A 276 3.08 -14.19 -15.61
N ASN A 277 1.92 -13.55 -15.62
CA ASN A 277 0.99 -13.68 -16.75
C ASN A 277 0.30 -12.35 -17.12
N HIS A 278 0.22 -12.05 -18.39
CA HIS A 278 -0.30 -10.77 -18.91
C HIS A 278 0.38 -9.55 -18.25
N VAL A 279 1.71 -9.52 -18.26
CA VAL A 279 2.48 -8.38 -17.74
C VAL A 279 3.03 -7.54 -18.88
N GLN A 280 2.82 -6.24 -18.80
CA GLN A 280 3.31 -5.26 -19.76
C GLN A 280 4.51 -4.51 -19.19
N PHE A 281 5.54 -4.35 -19.99
CA PHE A 281 6.69 -3.52 -19.70
C PHE A 281 6.89 -2.49 -20.80
N SER A 282 7.12 -1.24 -20.42
CA SER A 282 7.38 -0.14 -21.33
C SER A 282 8.57 0.69 -20.87
N SER A 283 9.50 0.96 -21.78
CA SER A 283 10.58 1.93 -21.53
C SER A 283 11.39 1.62 -20.26
N ILE A 284 11.68 0.34 -20.02
CA ILE A 284 12.45 -0.11 -18.85
C ILE A 284 13.95 -0.02 -19.17
N ASN A 285 14.71 0.55 -18.24
CA ASN A 285 16.16 0.67 -18.37
C ASN A 285 16.85 -0.16 -17.27
N GLY A 286 17.13 -1.42 -17.57
CA GLY A 286 17.80 -2.33 -16.65
C GLY A 286 17.16 -3.71 -16.62
N GLU A 287 17.38 -4.42 -15.53
CA GLU A 287 16.80 -5.75 -15.31
C GLU A 287 15.33 -5.61 -14.95
N TYR A 288 14.44 -6.38 -15.56
CA TYR A 288 13.01 -6.17 -15.34
C TYR A 288 12.59 -6.75 -14.00
N ILE A 289 12.89 -8.04 -13.80
CA ILE A 289 12.58 -8.78 -12.58
C ILE A 289 13.86 -9.46 -12.09
N SER A 290 14.19 -9.27 -10.82
CA SER A 290 15.32 -9.98 -10.18
C SER A 290 14.83 -10.81 -9.00
N ILE A 291 15.37 -12.01 -8.87
CA ILE A 291 15.03 -12.97 -7.81
C ILE A 291 16.32 -13.30 -7.05
N SER A 292 16.27 -13.26 -5.72
CA SER A 292 17.40 -13.68 -4.89
C SER A 292 16.97 -14.57 -3.73
N ASP A 293 17.93 -15.25 -3.10
CA ASP A 293 17.68 -16.12 -1.93
C ASP A 293 16.52 -17.13 -2.15
N SER A 294 16.42 -17.65 -3.37
CA SER A 294 15.27 -18.45 -3.84
C SER A 294 15.76 -19.77 -4.42
N ALA A 295 16.36 -20.60 -3.56
CA ALA A 295 16.89 -21.90 -3.98
C ALA A 295 15.77 -22.78 -4.58
N ASN A 296 15.99 -23.26 -5.80
CA ASN A 296 15.06 -24.12 -6.54
C ASN A 296 13.71 -23.45 -6.88
N ALA A 297 13.69 -22.13 -7.04
CA ALA A 297 12.49 -21.44 -7.50
C ALA A 297 12.04 -21.98 -8.87
N THR A 298 10.74 -22.17 -9.03
CA THR A 298 10.11 -22.49 -10.31
C THR A 298 9.42 -21.24 -10.85
N CYS A 299 9.76 -20.83 -12.07
CA CYS A 299 9.16 -19.65 -12.68
C CYS A 299 8.32 -20.03 -13.90
N HIS A 300 7.04 -19.67 -13.86
CA HIS A 300 6.04 -19.86 -14.90
C HIS A 300 5.71 -18.54 -15.59
N PHE A 301 5.84 -18.52 -16.91
CA PHE A 301 5.57 -17.33 -17.72
C PHE A 301 4.44 -17.58 -18.71
N GLY A 302 3.37 -16.81 -18.57
CA GLY A 302 2.32 -16.68 -19.55
C GLY A 302 2.60 -15.54 -20.53
N THR A 303 1.62 -14.67 -20.72
CA THR A 303 1.71 -13.56 -21.70
C THR A 303 2.59 -12.42 -21.18
N LEU A 304 3.56 -11.98 -21.98
CA LEU A 304 4.41 -10.83 -21.67
C LEU A 304 4.42 -9.85 -22.84
N VAL A 305 4.24 -8.56 -22.57
CA VAL A 305 4.14 -7.52 -23.60
C VAL A 305 5.24 -6.48 -23.39
N PHE A 306 6.02 -6.19 -24.42
CA PHE A 306 7.13 -5.25 -24.37
C PHE A 306 6.92 -4.09 -25.36
N HIS A 307 6.79 -2.88 -24.81
CA HIS A 307 6.73 -1.64 -25.56
C HIS A 307 8.07 -0.91 -25.45
N THR A 308 8.80 -0.85 -26.56
CA THR A 308 10.06 -0.11 -26.75
C THR A 308 11.26 -0.54 -25.88
N PHE A 309 12.38 -0.84 -26.55
CA PHE A 309 13.69 -0.99 -25.94
C PHE A 309 14.51 0.27 -26.24
N TYR A 310 14.95 0.99 -25.20
CA TYR A 310 15.78 2.19 -25.37
C TYR A 310 17.28 1.88 -25.46
N THR A 311 17.71 0.61 -25.37
CA THR A 311 19.13 0.34 -25.16
C THR A 311 19.74 -0.56 -26.21
N THR A 312 20.92 -0.15 -26.67
CA THR A 312 21.85 -0.91 -27.51
C THR A 312 22.59 -2.02 -26.74
N ALA A 313 22.38 -2.14 -25.43
CA ALA A 313 22.95 -3.17 -24.58
C ALA A 313 21.96 -4.31 -24.37
N ALA A 314 22.47 -5.55 -24.33
CA ALA A 314 21.69 -6.72 -23.95
C ALA A 314 21.17 -6.53 -22.52
N GLN A 315 19.85 -6.51 -22.36
CA GLN A 315 19.20 -6.45 -21.04
C GLN A 315 18.79 -7.85 -20.60
N ASN A 316 19.11 -8.19 -19.35
CA ASN A 316 18.60 -9.40 -18.73
C ASN A 316 17.15 -9.17 -18.30
N PHE A 317 16.21 -9.91 -18.88
CA PHE A 317 14.82 -9.84 -18.44
C PHE A 317 14.66 -10.37 -17.01
N PHE A 318 15.35 -11.48 -16.71
CA PHE A 318 15.45 -12.08 -15.39
C PHE A 318 16.89 -12.20 -14.95
N GLN A 319 17.15 -11.81 -13.71
CA GLN A 319 18.38 -12.15 -13.01
C GLN A 319 18.05 -13.00 -11.79
N SER A 320 18.84 -14.05 -11.60
CA SER A 320 18.85 -14.88 -10.40
C SER A 320 20.27 -14.97 -9.88
N ASP A 321 20.46 -14.81 -8.58
CA ASP A 321 21.74 -15.10 -7.93
C ASP A 321 21.95 -16.62 -7.71
N GLN A 322 20.89 -17.42 -7.82
CA GLN A 322 20.95 -18.88 -7.69
C GLN A 322 21.05 -19.55 -9.07
N PRO A 323 21.97 -20.52 -9.24
CA PRO A 323 22.12 -21.26 -10.49
C PRO A 323 21.01 -22.30 -10.75
N SER A 324 20.14 -22.59 -9.77
CA SER A 324 19.17 -23.68 -9.82
C SER A 324 17.71 -23.28 -10.11
N ILE A 325 17.46 -22.06 -10.60
CA ILE A 325 16.09 -21.66 -10.97
C ILE A 325 15.64 -22.42 -12.22
N THR A 326 14.49 -23.09 -12.11
CA THR A 326 13.86 -23.80 -13.22
C THR A 326 12.85 -22.88 -13.88
N TYR A 327 13.05 -22.59 -15.16
CA TYR A 327 12.13 -21.81 -15.97
C TYR A 327 11.20 -22.77 -16.73
N ILE A 328 9.92 -22.76 -16.39
CA ILE A 328 8.91 -23.63 -17.03
C ILE A 328 7.97 -22.75 -17.85
N SER A 329 8.07 -22.83 -19.18
CA SER A 329 6.96 -22.44 -20.04
C SER A 329 6.03 -23.65 -20.19
N SER A 330 4.80 -23.56 -19.70
CA SER A 330 3.78 -24.58 -19.96
C SER A 330 3.53 -24.67 -21.48
N ILE A 331 3.52 -25.90 -22.03
CA ILE A 331 3.23 -26.14 -23.46
C ILE A 331 1.76 -25.86 -23.78
N ALA A 332 0.87 -25.98 -22.78
CA ALA A 332 -0.55 -25.65 -22.89
C ALA A 332 -0.78 -24.12 -22.84
N ASP A 333 0.01 -23.41 -22.02
CA ASP A 333 -0.02 -21.95 -21.88
C ASP A 333 1.15 -21.36 -22.64
N LYS A 334 1.16 -21.51 -23.98
CA LYS A 334 2.17 -20.93 -24.87
C LYS A 334 2.31 -19.44 -24.54
N GLY A 335 3.22 -19.09 -23.64
CA GLY A 335 3.44 -17.73 -23.19
C GLY A 335 3.79 -16.90 -24.40
N MET A 336 2.88 -16.02 -24.81
CA MET A 336 3.08 -15.21 -26.00
C MET A 336 3.95 -14.02 -25.60
N LEU A 337 5.15 -13.98 -26.17
CA LEU A 337 6.01 -12.81 -26.09
C LEU A 337 5.62 -11.83 -27.21
N TYR A 338 5.01 -10.70 -26.83
CA TYR A 338 4.70 -9.62 -27.77
C TYR A 338 5.82 -8.58 -27.76
N MET A 339 6.43 -8.32 -28.93
CA MET A 339 7.46 -7.30 -29.10
C MET A 339 7.04 -6.32 -30.20
N GLN A 340 7.04 -5.02 -29.90
CA GLN A 340 6.58 -3.99 -30.83
C GLN A 340 7.60 -3.67 -31.96
N THR A 341 8.89 -4.01 -31.82
CA THR A 341 9.94 -3.65 -32.80
C THR A 341 10.98 -4.77 -33.02
N SER A 342 11.56 -4.84 -34.23
CA SER A 342 12.14 -6.05 -34.82
C SER A 342 13.67 -6.23 -34.77
N THR A 343 14.43 -5.53 -33.93
CA THR A 343 15.91 -5.49 -34.11
C THR A 343 16.77 -6.02 -32.99
N THR A 344 16.24 -6.32 -31.80
CA THR A 344 17.03 -6.85 -30.68
C THR A 344 16.35 -8.07 -30.08
N LEU A 345 16.99 -9.23 -30.22
CA LEU A 345 16.57 -10.46 -29.56
C LEU A 345 16.88 -10.33 -28.07
N LEU A 346 15.86 -10.48 -27.22
CA LEU A 346 16.05 -10.74 -25.81
C LEU A 346 16.69 -12.13 -25.69
N PHE A 347 17.97 -12.19 -25.34
CA PHE A 347 18.65 -13.45 -25.12
C PHE A 347 18.78 -13.67 -23.63
N ASN A 348 18.04 -14.64 -23.10
CA ASN A 348 18.39 -15.27 -21.85
C ASN A 348 18.79 -16.70 -22.18
N PRO A 349 20.08 -17.08 -22.01
CA PRO A 349 20.55 -18.43 -22.35
C PRO A 349 19.80 -19.54 -21.59
N ASN A 350 19.13 -19.20 -20.48
CA ASN A 350 18.38 -20.14 -19.66
C ASN A 350 16.91 -20.29 -20.10
N PHE A 351 16.42 -19.50 -21.05
CA PHE A 351 15.06 -19.60 -21.55
C PHE A 351 15.01 -20.41 -22.85
N MET A 352 14.60 -21.67 -22.75
CA MET A 352 14.15 -22.45 -23.91
C MET A 352 12.68 -22.13 -24.20
N TYR A 353 12.38 -20.97 -24.77
CA TYR A 353 11.03 -20.75 -25.32
C TYR A 353 10.85 -21.58 -26.59
N SER A 354 9.69 -22.22 -26.70
CA SER A 354 9.37 -23.04 -27.87
C SER A 354 8.90 -22.20 -29.08
N GLN A 355 8.31 -21.00 -28.89
CA GLN A 355 7.85 -20.12 -29.99
C GLN A 355 7.82 -18.63 -29.57
N TYR A 356 8.41 -17.75 -30.38
CA TYR A 356 8.28 -16.28 -30.25
C TYR A 356 7.30 -15.77 -31.30
N PHE A 357 6.25 -15.05 -30.89
CA PHE A 357 5.32 -14.40 -31.82
C PHE A 357 5.51 -12.89 -31.78
N VAL A 358 6.37 -12.38 -32.66
CA VAL A 358 6.50 -10.93 -32.87
C VAL A 358 5.27 -10.46 -33.65
N LEU A 359 4.21 -10.11 -32.93
CA LEU A 359 3.04 -9.45 -33.50
C LEU A 359 3.22 -7.94 -33.42
N ASN A 360 2.97 -7.25 -34.53
CA ASN A 360 3.02 -5.80 -34.59
C ASN A 360 2.05 -5.22 -33.55
N GLY A 361 2.55 -4.41 -32.62
CA GLY A 361 1.89 -4.07 -31.35
C GLY A 361 0.56 -3.32 -31.45
N SER A 362 0.12 -2.95 -32.66
CA SER A 362 -1.15 -2.28 -32.93
C SER A 362 -2.39 -3.18 -32.75
N ILE A 363 -2.24 -4.49 -32.51
CA ILE A 363 -3.37 -5.45 -32.51
C ILE A 363 -3.64 -6.06 -31.12
N TYR A 364 -3.05 -5.57 -30.03
CA TYR A 364 -3.42 -6.04 -28.68
C TYR A 364 -4.48 -5.10 -28.06
N PRO A 365 -5.80 -5.39 -28.15
CA PRO A 365 -6.86 -4.42 -27.87
C PRO A 365 -7.21 -4.32 -26.37
N GLY A 366 -6.44 -4.97 -25.49
CA GLY A 366 -6.96 -5.37 -24.17
C GLY A 366 -6.24 -4.82 -22.95
N TYR A 367 -5.26 -3.91 -23.09
CA TYR A 367 -4.47 -3.42 -21.95
C TYR A 367 -4.27 -1.91 -21.88
N PRO A 368 -4.34 -1.29 -20.68
CA PRO A 368 -4.69 -1.93 -19.40
C PRO A 368 -6.14 -2.44 -19.42
N VAL A 369 -6.39 -3.63 -18.85
CA VAL A 369 -7.76 -4.09 -18.62
C VAL A 369 -8.44 -2.98 -17.81
N PRO A 370 -9.60 -2.46 -18.25
CA PRO A 370 -10.30 -1.43 -17.51
C PRO A 370 -10.49 -1.91 -16.07
N ILE A 371 -10.09 -1.09 -15.10
CA ILE A 371 -10.24 -1.43 -13.69
C ILE A 371 -11.75 -1.61 -13.43
N PRO A 372 -12.21 -2.73 -12.83
CA PRO A 372 -13.61 -2.91 -12.50
C PRO A 372 -14.12 -1.70 -11.71
N PRO A 373 -15.34 -1.20 -11.97
CA PRO A 373 -15.86 -0.04 -11.25
C PRO A 373 -16.05 -0.28 -9.75
N ASN A 374 -16.01 -1.54 -9.28
CA ASN A 374 -16.23 -1.90 -7.89
C ASN A 374 -15.36 -3.10 -7.42
N ALA A 375 -14.81 -2.97 -6.22
CA ALA A 375 -13.98 -3.95 -5.53
C ALA A 375 -14.68 -5.24 -5.08
N SER A 376 -16.00 -5.23 -4.97
CA SER A 376 -16.78 -6.40 -4.53
C SER A 376 -17.07 -7.40 -5.64
N ILE A 377 -16.81 -7.03 -6.90
CA ILE A 377 -17.02 -7.93 -8.05
C ILE A 377 -15.83 -8.91 -8.06
N ASP A 378 -16.14 -10.21 -8.11
CA ASP A 378 -15.13 -11.23 -8.32
C ASP A 378 -14.45 -10.98 -9.67
N LEU A 379 -13.13 -11.07 -9.67
CA LEU A 379 -12.32 -10.68 -10.79
C LEU A 379 -12.49 -11.65 -11.97
N ASP A 380 -12.72 -12.93 -11.66
CA ASP A 380 -12.99 -13.94 -12.69
C ASP A 380 -14.30 -13.59 -13.42
N ASP A 381 -15.32 -13.16 -12.68
CA ASP A 381 -16.61 -12.72 -13.25
C ASP A 381 -16.45 -11.44 -14.11
N TYR A 382 -15.66 -10.47 -13.66
CA TYR A 382 -15.43 -9.24 -14.42
C TYR A 382 -14.63 -9.50 -15.70
N LEU A 383 -13.54 -10.27 -15.63
CA LEU A 383 -12.73 -10.62 -16.79
C LEU A 383 -13.52 -11.42 -17.81
N ILE A 384 -14.33 -12.39 -17.39
CA ILE A 384 -15.27 -13.09 -18.27
C ILE A 384 -16.17 -12.05 -18.95
N SER A 385 -16.74 -11.09 -18.22
CA SER A 385 -17.64 -10.09 -18.81
C SER A 385 -16.98 -9.16 -19.85
N VAL A 386 -15.72 -8.77 -19.66
CA VAL A 386 -15.01 -7.84 -20.56
C VAL A 386 -14.37 -8.55 -21.75
N MET A 387 -13.93 -9.81 -21.56
CA MET A 387 -13.28 -10.60 -22.61
C MET A 387 -14.28 -11.38 -23.46
N THR A 388 -15.52 -11.58 -23.00
CA THR A 388 -16.56 -12.19 -23.83
C THR A 388 -17.02 -11.16 -24.86
N PRO A 389 -16.90 -11.43 -26.17
CA PRO A 389 -17.45 -10.53 -27.19
C PRO A 389 -18.93 -10.32 -26.91
N PRO A 390 -19.46 -9.08 -27.00
CA PRO A 390 -20.89 -8.87 -26.83
C PRO A 390 -21.63 -9.83 -27.76
N PRO A 391 -22.69 -10.51 -27.30
CA PRO A 391 -23.40 -11.48 -28.11
C PRO A 391 -23.74 -10.81 -29.43
N SER A 392 -23.28 -11.41 -30.53
CA SER A 392 -23.57 -10.96 -31.89
C SER A 392 -25.05 -10.58 -31.92
N GLN A 393 -25.33 -9.29 -32.12
CA GLN A 393 -26.71 -8.83 -32.20
C GLN A 393 -27.35 -9.56 -33.38
N THR A 394 -28.09 -10.62 -33.09
CA THR A 394 -28.93 -11.30 -34.05
C THR A 394 -29.82 -10.22 -34.63
N ALA A 395 -29.62 -9.94 -35.93
CA ALA A 395 -30.27 -8.86 -36.63
C ALA A 395 -31.76 -8.85 -36.30
N THR A 396 -32.21 -7.83 -35.57
CA THR A 396 -33.64 -7.61 -35.35
C THR A 396 -34.23 -7.30 -36.73
N PRO A 397 -35.26 -8.01 -37.19
CA PRO A 397 -35.86 -7.77 -38.50
C PRO A 397 -36.27 -6.31 -38.64
N ALA A 398 -35.85 -5.68 -39.74
CA ALA A 398 -36.10 -4.28 -40.03
C ALA A 398 -37.61 -3.97 -39.96
N ALA A 399 -38.00 -3.15 -38.99
CA ALA A 399 -39.33 -2.56 -38.97
C ALA A 399 -39.42 -1.52 -40.09
N THR A 400 -40.37 -1.72 -41.01
CA THR A 400 -40.72 -0.83 -42.12
C THR A 400 -41.05 0.57 -41.60
N ALA A 401 -40.22 1.57 -41.96
CA ALA A 401 -40.42 2.96 -41.59
C ALA A 401 -41.56 3.61 -42.39
N LEU A 402 -42.45 4.31 -41.69
CA LEU A 402 -43.44 5.26 -42.24
C LEU A 402 -42.79 6.65 -42.41
N PRO A 403 -43.12 7.46 -43.43
CA PRO A 403 -42.40 8.70 -43.71
C PRO A 403 -42.75 9.85 -42.77
N THR A 404 -41.72 10.54 -42.29
CA THR A 404 -41.73 11.69 -41.38
C THR A 404 -42.08 13.00 -42.11
N ARG A 405 -42.93 13.80 -41.47
CA ARG A 405 -43.35 15.15 -41.89
C ARG A 405 -42.34 16.21 -41.43
N THR A 406 -42.05 17.15 -42.33
CA THR A 406 -41.14 18.31 -42.22
C THR A 406 -41.52 19.31 -41.11
N PRO A 407 -40.56 19.89 -40.36
CA PRO A 407 -40.81 21.07 -39.53
C PRO A 407 -40.43 22.38 -40.23
N VAL A 408 -41.26 23.39 -39.97
CA VAL A 408 -41.20 24.78 -40.42
C VAL A 408 -40.19 25.58 -39.59
N ALA A 409 -39.45 26.47 -40.26
CA ALA A 409 -38.50 27.40 -39.66
C ALA A 409 -39.17 28.67 -39.12
N THR A 410 -38.67 29.19 -38.00
CA THR A 410 -38.97 30.54 -37.50
C THR A 410 -37.67 31.20 -37.03
N PRO A 411 -37.34 32.44 -37.46
CA PRO A 411 -36.17 33.15 -36.95
C PRO A 411 -36.57 34.13 -35.83
N ARG A 412 -35.70 34.25 -34.80
CA ARG A 412 -35.77 35.35 -33.82
C ARG A 412 -34.37 35.93 -33.59
N ALA A 413 -34.21 37.19 -33.96
CA ALA A 413 -33.04 38.01 -33.68
C ALA A 413 -33.06 38.52 -32.23
N THR A 414 -31.89 38.65 -31.60
CA THR A 414 -31.66 39.64 -30.54
C THR A 414 -30.16 39.97 -30.47
N ALA A 415 -29.84 41.27 -30.48
CA ALA A 415 -28.52 41.84 -30.31
C ALA A 415 -28.18 42.05 -28.83
N SER A 416 -26.90 41.96 -28.44
CA SER A 416 -26.38 42.81 -27.34
C SER A 416 -24.85 42.85 -27.26
N ARG A 417 -24.35 44.08 -27.41
CA ARG A 417 -23.13 44.76 -26.94
C ARG A 417 -21.99 44.00 -26.23
N THR A 418 -20.80 44.30 -26.75
CA THR A 418 -19.46 44.33 -26.15
C THR A 418 -19.40 45.19 -24.86
N PRO A 419 -18.41 44.98 -23.98
CA PRO A 419 -17.19 45.79 -24.08
C PRO A 419 -15.87 45.04 -23.81
N ALA A 420 -14.84 45.49 -24.53
CA ALA A 420 -13.45 45.11 -24.38
C ALA A 420 -12.87 45.65 -23.07
N GLN A 421 -12.04 44.84 -22.40
CA GLN A 421 -11.11 45.30 -21.37
C GLN A 421 -9.67 44.97 -21.76
N THR A 422 -8.86 46.02 -21.74
CA THR A 422 -7.41 46.05 -21.93
C THR A 422 -6.70 45.53 -20.67
N PRO A 423 -5.63 44.73 -20.77
CA PRO A 423 -4.77 44.46 -19.62
C PRO A 423 -3.71 45.57 -19.43
N VAL A 424 -3.65 46.09 -18.21
CA VAL A 424 -2.59 46.98 -17.71
C VAL A 424 -1.38 46.14 -17.31
N ALA A 425 -0.18 46.54 -17.73
CA ALA A 425 1.09 45.92 -17.36
C ALA A 425 1.58 46.45 -16.00
N THR A 426 1.99 45.53 -15.12
CA THR A 426 2.62 45.85 -13.83
C THR A 426 4.12 45.57 -13.91
N PRO A 427 5.01 46.49 -13.50
CA PRO A 427 6.46 46.29 -13.55
C PRO A 427 7.00 45.50 -12.35
N SER A 428 7.93 44.59 -12.63
CA SER A 428 8.81 43.94 -11.64
C SER A 428 9.86 44.91 -11.11
N PRO A 429 10.21 44.86 -9.82
CA PRO A 429 11.49 45.35 -9.33
C PRO A 429 12.49 44.20 -9.17
N SER A 430 13.58 44.30 -9.93
CA SER A 430 14.85 43.63 -9.67
C SER A 430 15.58 44.33 -8.52
N VAL A 431 15.96 43.60 -7.47
CA VAL A 431 17.11 43.98 -6.64
C VAL A 431 17.83 42.70 -6.20
N SER A 432 19.04 42.56 -6.70
CA SER A 432 20.08 41.69 -6.16
C SER A 432 20.86 42.47 -5.09
N PRO A 433 21.34 41.79 -4.02
CA PRO A 433 22.66 42.16 -3.54
C PRO A 433 23.57 40.94 -3.43
N ASN A 434 24.66 41.09 -4.18
CA ASN A 434 25.95 40.46 -4.05
C ASN A 434 26.46 40.54 -2.59
N ILE A 435 26.70 39.40 -1.94
CA ILE A 435 27.53 39.33 -0.73
C ILE A 435 28.61 38.26 -0.96
N THR A 436 29.83 38.76 -1.14
CA THR A 436 31.08 38.03 -1.08
C THR A 436 31.46 37.86 0.38
N ALA A 437 31.59 36.63 0.87
CA ALA A 437 32.26 36.34 2.13
C ALA A 437 32.98 34.98 2.03
N ALA A 438 34.29 35.05 1.82
CA ALA A 438 35.19 33.95 2.10
C ALA A 438 35.41 33.88 3.61
N ALA A 439 35.04 32.77 4.24
CA ALA A 439 35.38 32.48 5.63
C ALA A 439 36.05 31.10 5.71
N THR A 440 37.31 31.17 6.11
CA THR A 440 38.25 30.10 6.47
C THR A 440 37.65 29.14 7.50
N LEU A 441 37.60 27.84 7.16
CA LEU A 441 37.26 26.75 8.07
C LEU A 441 38.40 26.54 9.08
N ALA A 442 38.15 26.91 10.34
CA ALA A 442 38.97 26.49 11.48
C ALA A 442 38.40 25.19 12.07
N ALA A 443 39.28 24.23 12.33
CA ALA A 443 38.96 22.91 12.86
C ALA A 443 38.30 22.98 14.25
N THR A 444 37.16 22.31 14.40
CA THR A 444 36.47 22.11 15.67
C THR A 444 37.21 21.05 16.52
N PRO A 445 37.46 21.31 17.81
CA PRO A 445 38.09 20.34 18.70
C PRO A 445 37.12 19.22 19.10
N VAL A 446 37.63 17.99 19.13
CA VAL A 446 36.96 16.77 19.57
C VAL A 446 36.56 16.90 21.04
N ALA A 447 35.25 16.88 21.31
CA ALA A 447 34.71 16.90 22.66
C ALA A 447 34.91 15.53 23.34
N THR A 448 35.84 15.47 24.28
CA THR A 448 35.97 14.37 25.24
C THR A 448 34.74 14.35 26.16
N LYS A 449 33.97 13.25 26.13
CA LYS A 449 32.82 13.02 27.00
C LYS A 449 33.25 13.14 28.47
N ALA A 450 32.73 14.14 29.17
CA ALA A 450 32.86 14.23 30.62
C ALA A 450 32.13 13.05 31.28
N PRO A 451 32.70 12.43 32.33
CA PRO A 451 32.01 11.38 33.08
C PRO A 451 30.72 11.94 33.67
N LEU A 452 29.61 11.20 33.51
CA LEU A 452 28.34 11.54 34.16
C LEU A 452 28.62 11.76 35.65
N GLY A 453 28.29 12.95 36.16
CA GLY A 453 28.49 13.28 37.57
C GLY A 453 27.82 12.24 38.47
N THR A 454 28.29 12.08 39.70
CA THR A 454 27.78 11.08 40.65
C THR A 454 26.30 11.29 41.00
N ILE A 455 25.76 12.50 40.76
CA ILE A 455 24.43 12.93 41.19
C ILE A 455 23.28 12.16 40.48
N PRO A 456 23.23 12.01 39.14
CA PRO A 456 22.16 11.26 38.48
C PRO A 456 22.15 9.77 38.85
N ILE A 457 23.31 9.18 39.17
CA ILE A 457 23.41 7.80 39.62
C ILE A 457 22.67 7.63 40.95
N VAL A 458 22.85 8.55 41.90
CA VAL A 458 22.15 8.51 43.20
C VAL A 458 20.63 8.59 43.02
N PHE A 459 20.14 9.46 42.14
CA PHE A 459 18.69 9.57 41.87
C PHE A 459 18.10 8.30 41.25
N ILE A 460 18.81 7.65 40.32
CA ILE A 460 18.37 6.36 39.75
C ILE A 460 18.31 5.29 40.85
N THR A 461 19.30 5.27 41.75
CA THR A 461 19.34 4.27 42.83
C THR A 461 18.18 4.44 43.81
N ILE A 462 17.83 5.68 44.18
CA ILE A 462 16.68 5.98 45.05
C ILE A 462 15.36 5.55 44.37
N ALA A 463 15.21 5.82 43.07
CA ALA A 463 14.02 5.44 42.32
C ALA A 463 13.82 3.91 42.31
N CYS A 464 14.89 3.13 42.12
CA CYS A 464 14.82 1.67 42.18
C CYS A 464 14.35 1.16 43.55
N VAL A 465 14.86 1.74 44.65
CA VAL A 465 14.46 1.34 46.02
C VAL A 465 12.98 1.59 46.28
N ILE A 466 12.44 2.73 45.84
CA ILE A 466 11.02 3.07 46.02
C ILE A 466 10.12 2.07 45.28
N VAL A 467 10.49 1.68 44.05
CA VAL A 467 9.75 0.69 43.27
C VAL A 467 9.75 -0.68 43.95
N THR A 468 10.91 -1.12 44.47
CA THR A 468 11.01 -2.40 45.18
C THR A 468 10.12 -2.44 46.42
N ILE A 469 10.10 -1.36 47.22
CA ILE A 469 9.22 -1.25 48.39
C ILE A 469 7.75 -1.30 47.98
N GLY A 470 7.37 -0.60 46.89
CA GLY A 470 6.00 -0.61 46.37
C GLY A 470 5.51 -2.01 45.98
N ILE A 471 6.35 -2.82 45.32
CA ILE A 471 6.03 -4.20 44.95
C ILE A 471 5.83 -5.08 46.19
N VAL A 472 6.72 -4.96 47.19
CA VAL A 472 6.61 -5.74 48.43
C VAL A 472 5.32 -5.43 49.18
N VAL A 473 4.94 -4.15 49.28
CA VAL A 473 3.68 -3.73 49.90
C VAL A 473 2.47 -4.29 49.13
N ALA A 474 2.49 -4.25 47.80
CA ALA A 474 1.42 -4.79 46.97
C ALA A 474 1.25 -6.31 47.19
N ILE A 475 2.35 -7.08 47.25
CA ILE A 475 2.32 -8.51 47.55
C ILE A 475 1.74 -8.76 48.95
N ILE A 476 2.17 -8.01 49.96
CA ILE A 476 1.64 -8.15 51.33
C ILE A 476 0.13 -7.87 51.35
N LEU A 477 -0.33 -6.83 50.65
CA LEU A 477 -1.76 -6.50 50.58
C LEU A 477 -2.56 -7.57 49.84
N LEU A 478 -2.02 -8.16 48.78
CA LEU A 478 -2.64 -9.28 48.06
C LEU A 478 -2.71 -10.54 48.94
N CYS A 479 -1.66 -10.84 49.70
CA CYS A 479 -1.65 -11.97 50.64
C CYS A 479 -2.59 -11.74 51.82
N LYS A 480 -2.68 -10.51 52.36
CA LYS A 480 -3.59 -10.19 53.48
C LYS A 480 -5.06 -10.24 53.08
N ARG A 481 -5.38 -9.98 51.80
CA ARG A 481 -6.75 -10.05 51.27
C ARG A 481 -7.21 -11.48 50.98
N GLY A 482 -6.30 -12.46 51.00
CA GLY A 482 -6.57 -13.88 50.69
C GLY A 482 -7.08 -14.75 51.84
N GLY A 483 -7.37 -14.21 53.02
CA GLY A 483 -7.81 -14.96 54.20
C GLY A 483 -9.25 -15.53 54.16
N GLY A 484 -9.77 -15.95 53.01
CA GLY A 484 -11.18 -16.37 52.90
C GLY A 484 -11.60 -17.22 51.71
N CYS A 485 -10.68 -17.88 50.98
CA CYS A 485 -11.08 -18.80 49.90
C CYS A 485 -10.76 -20.25 50.26
N ASN A 486 -11.75 -20.93 50.85
CA ASN A 486 -11.86 -22.38 50.84
C ASN A 486 -11.92 -22.86 49.38
N PHE A 487 -10.81 -23.35 48.85
CA PHE A 487 -10.77 -24.07 47.58
C PHE A 487 -11.24 -25.51 47.81
N GLN A 488 -12.56 -25.73 47.74
CA GLN A 488 -13.11 -27.08 47.56
C GLN A 488 -12.94 -27.50 46.10
N PHE A 489 -12.09 -28.49 45.86
CA PHE A 489 -12.06 -29.25 44.61
C PHE A 489 -13.38 -30.02 44.44
N ARG A 490 -14.34 -29.44 43.72
CA ARG A 490 -15.49 -30.19 43.19
C ARG A 490 -15.08 -30.83 41.86
N ARG A 491 -14.81 -32.14 41.88
CA ARG A 491 -14.81 -32.97 40.66
C ARG A 491 -16.25 -33.08 40.17
N ASN A 492 -16.55 -32.55 38.98
CA ASN A 492 -17.76 -32.92 38.25
C ASN A 492 -17.46 -34.11 37.32
N PRO A 493 -18.40 -35.06 37.18
CA PRO A 493 -18.20 -36.28 36.40
C PRO A 493 -18.34 -36.02 34.89
N LEU A 494 -17.64 -36.85 34.12
CA LEU A 494 -17.72 -36.91 32.66
C LEU A 494 -19.17 -37.14 32.20
N GLU A 495 -19.68 -36.24 31.36
CA GLU A 495 -20.75 -36.53 30.42
C GLU A 495 -20.13 -36.88 29.06
N THR A 496 -20.34 -38.13 28.65
CA THR A 496 -19.98 -38.68 27.35
C THR A 496 -20.98 -38.16 26.31
N VAL A 497 -20.55 -37.24 25.44
CA VAL A 497 -21.33 -36.80 24.29
C VAL A 497 -20.95 -37.65 23.07
N THR A 498 -21.87 -38.52 22.67
CA THR A 498 -21.80 -39.30 21.43
C THR A 498 -22.11 -38.39 20.24
N VAL A 499 -21.13 -38.15 19.36
CA VAL A 499 -21.33 -37.43 18.10
C VAL A 499 -21.68 -38.43 17.01
N ASN A 500 -22.94 -38.44 16.58
CA ASN A 500 -23.37 -39.12 15.36
C ASN A 500 -23.08 -38.22 14.15
N SER A 501 -22.11 -38.61 13.32
CA SER A 501 -21.84 -38.00 12.01
C SER A 501 -22.84 -38.51 10.97
N ALA A 502 -23.76 -37.65 10.53
CA ALA A 502 -24.57 -37.90 9.33
C ALA A 502 -23.86 -37.30 8.11
N THR A 503 -23.38 -38.16 7.23
CA THR A 503 -22.88 -37.86 5.89
C THR A 503 -24.04 -37.42 5.00
N LYS A 504 -23.96 -36.21 4.45
CA LYS A 504 -24.81 -35.76 3.34
C LYS A 504 -24.01 -35.85 2.05
N THR A 505 -24.37 -36.83 1.22
CA THR A 505 -23.97 -36.94 -0.18
C THR A 505 -24.92 -36.08 -1.01
N TYR A 506 -24.38 -35.16 -1.81
CA TYR A 506 -25.13 -34.46 -2.85
C TYR A 506 -24.97 -35.24 -4.16
N PHE A 507 -26.11 -35.54 -4.80
CA PHE A 507 -26.21 -36.00 -6.18
C PHE A 507 -26.24 -34.82 -7.13
#